data_AF-A0A6I2T680-F1
#
_entry.id   AF-A0A6I2T680-F1
#
_cell.length_a   1.000
_cell.length_b   1.000
_cell.length_c   1.000
_cell.angle_alpha   90.00
_cell.angle_beta   90.00
_cell.angle_gamma   90.00
#
_symmetry.space_group_name_H-M   'P 1'
#
loop_
_entity.id
_entity.type
_entity.pdbx_description
1 polymer ?
#
loop_
_entity_poly.entity_id
_entity_poly.type
_entity_poly.pdbx_seq_one_letter_code
_entity_poly.pdbx_strand_id
1 'polypeptide(L)' 'AAYLTHYNETRIKKSLDWMSPVQYRRSLGLAA' A
#
# COMPACT_ATOMS: atom_id res chain seq x y z
N ALA A 1 -12.20 16.47 -8.25
CA ALA A 1 -12.05 16.21 -6.80
C ALA A 1 -12.09 14.72 -6.46
N ALA A 2 -13.14 13.97 -6.86
CA ALA A 2 -13.33 12.56 -6.49
C ALA A 2 -12.16 11.60 -6.81
N TYR A 3 -11.47 11.78 -7.95
CA TYR A 3 -10.32 10.94 -8.33
C TYR A 3 -9.16 11.03 -7.32
N LEU A 4 -8.82 12.25 -6.88
CA LEU A 4 -7.74 12.47 -5.92
C LEU A 4 -8.08 11.93 -4.54
N THR A 5 -9.34 12.11 -4.09
CA THR A 5 -9.84 11.55 -2.83
C THR A 5 -9.74 10.04 -2.81
N HIS A 6 -10.25 9.35 -3.85
CA HIS A 6 -10.12 7.90 -3.97
C HIS A 6 -8.65 7.48 -3.93
N TYR A 7 -7.79 8.12 -4.73
CA TYR A 7 -6.39 7.75 -4.83
C TYR A 7 -5.59 8.00 -3.54
N ASN A 8 -5.94 9.05 -2.78
CA ASN A 8 -5.25 9.40 -1.54
C ASN A 8 -5.81 8.63 -0.33
N GLU A 9 -7.10 8.35 -0.27
CA GLU A 9 -7.77 7.83 0.92
C GLU A 9 -7.95 6.31 0.90
N THR A 10 -8.21 5.70 -0.27
CA THR A 10 -8.41 4.24 -0.39
C THR A 10 -7.14 3.51 -0.81
N ARG A 11 -5.98 4.18 -0.71
CA ARG A 11 -4.70 3.58 -1.11
C ARG A 11 -4.27 2.53 -0.10
N ILE A 12 -4.26 1.27 -0.53
CA ILE A 12 -3.76 0.14 0.27
C ILE A 12 -2.37 0.41 0.86
N LYS A 13 -1.53 1.19 0.16
CA LYS A 13 -0.20 1.56 0.64
C LYS A 13 -0.21 2.23 2.03
N LYS A 14 -1.26 2.99 2.40
CA LYS A 14 -1.38 3.58 3.74
C LYS A 14 -1.40 2.54 4.85
N SER A 15 -2.08 1.42 4.64
CA SER A 15 -2.11 0.32 5.62
C SER A 15 -0.83 -0.53 5.60
N LEU A 16 0.04 -0.33 4.62
CA LEU A 16 1.29 -1.07 4.43
C LEU A 16 2.52 -0.22 4.82
N ASP A 17 2.37 0.81 5.65
CA ASP A 17 3.44 1.76 5.96
C ASP A 17 4.11 2.34 4.70
N TRP A 18 3.28 2.68 3.71
CA TRP A 18 3.65 3.19 2.40
C TRP A 18 4.51 2.27 1.52
N MET A 19 4.71 1.03 1.94
CA MET A 19 5.31 0.00 1.11
C MET A 19 4.41 -0.37 -0.07
N SER A 20 5.02 -0.81 -1.17
CA SER A 20 4.27 -1.57 -2.19
C SER A 20 3.84 -2.93 -1.62
N PRO A 21 2.78 -3.56 -2.16
CA PRO A 21 2.34 -4.89 -1.71
C PRO A 21 3.46 -5.94 -1.70
N VAL A 22 4.40 -5.89 -2.65
CA VAL A 22 5.55 -6.81 -2.69
C VAL A 22 6.56 -6.51 -1.59
N GLN A 23 6.90 -5.23 -1.35
CA GLN A 23 7.80 -4.84 -0.27
C GLN A 23 7.25 -5.24 1.11
N TYR A 24 5.96 -5.03 1.34
CA TYR A 24 5.30 -5.43 2.59
C TYR A 24 5.32 -6.95 2.80
N ARG A 25 5.06 -7.74 1.74
CA ARG A 25 5.18 -9.21 1.84
C ARG A 25 6.61 -9.64 2.13
N ARG A 26 7.62 -8.98 1.56
CA ARG A 26 9.04 -9.24 1.85
C ARG A 26 9.42 -8.88 3.27
N SER A 27 8.94 -7.75 3.82
CA SER A 27 9.21 -7.39 5.22
C SER A 27 8.61 -8.37 6.22
N LEU A 28 7.54 -9.07 5.84
CA LEU A 28 6.94 -10.16 6.61
C LEU A 28 7.59 -11.54 6.37
N GLY A 29 8.56 -11.65 5.46
CA GLY A 29 9.14 -12.93 5.05
C GLY A 29 8.16 -13.84 4.27
N LEU A 30 7.06 -13.29 3.75
CA LEU A 30 6.01 -14.01 3.01
C LEU A 30 6.27 -14.07 1.50
N ALA A 31 7.29 -13.35 1.01
CA ALA A 31 7.69 -13.37 -0.39
C ALA A 31 9.21 -13.33 -0.49
N ALA A 32 9.76 -14.10 -1.44
CA ALA A 32 11.17 -14.08 -1.81
C ALA A 32 11.57 -12.82 -2.61
#